data_AF-A0A660VBV8-F1
#
_entry.id   AF-A0A660VBV8-F1
#
_cell.length_a   1.000
_cell.length_b   1.000
_cell.length_c   1.000
_cell.angle_alpha   90.00
_cell.angle_beta   90.00
_cell.angle_gamma   90.00
#
_symmetry.space_group_name_H-M   'P 1'
#
loop_
_entity.id
_entity.type
_entity.pdbx_description
1 polymer ?
#
loop_
_entity_poly.entity_id
_entity_poly.type
_entity_poly.pdbx_seq_one_letter_code
_entity_poly.pdbx_strand_id
1 'polypeptide(L)'
;MLVVDTLKKNFKAEDVGDLLIGVALRDPDEEVRKEAALALRHLRCTWAYAEFIKALFYHREESVRDAASDALGYLRDSYAIEPLIAGLCVKVGTGRAPSNLRMFSGTITSRVVGWKEYITPRGKIRVPIVVQVESGASLGSSDSAPTYIENGQALHALKHITGVNFWFEKDKWRKWWAQNRDKFDRFMNPKKR
;
A
#
# COMPACT_ATOMS: atom_id res chain seq x y z
N MET A 1 0.81 17.29 25.00
CA MET A 1 -0.56 17.70 24.61
C MET A 1 -0.71 17.34 23.14
N LEU A 2 -1.37 16.22 22.84
CA LEU A 2 -1.32 15.61 21.51
C LEU A 2 -2.06 16.49 20.50
N VAL A 3 -1.43 16.73 19.34
CA VAL A 3 -1.99 17.42 18.16
C VAL A 3 -3.41 16.91 17.84
N VAL A 4 -3.67 15.63 18.09
CA VAL A 4 -4.97 14.96 17.94
C VAL A 4 -6.10 15.58 18.80
N ASP A 5 -5.81 15.96 20.06
CA ASP A 5 -6.83 16.53 20.96
C ASP A 5 -7.20 17.95 20.56
N THR A 6 -6.23 18.71 20.04
CA THR A 6 -6.44 20.05 19.49
C THR A 6 -7.23 19.99 18.19
N LEU A 7 -6.91 19.04 17.30
CA LEU A 7 -7.62 18.85 16.02
C LEU A 7 -9.07 18.41 16.22
N LYS A 8 -9.33 17.49 17.16
CA LYS A 8 -10.71 17.07 17.50
C LYS A 8 -11.58 18.18 18.05
N LYS A 9 -10.99 19.16 18.74
CA LYS A 9 -11.73 20.30 19.31
C LYS A 9 -12.19 21.30 18.24
N ASN A 10 -11.44 21.41 17.14
CA ASN A 10 -11.62 22.48 16.16
C ASN A 10 -12.23 22.03 14.83
N PHE A 11 -12.21 20.73 14.53
CA PHE A 11 -12.63 20.20 13.23
C PHE A 11 -13.47 18.93 13.38
N LYS A 12 -14.35 18.64 12.41
CA LYS A 12 -15.07 17.37 12.36
C LYS A 12 -14.07 16.24 12.15
N ALA A 13 -14.30 15.08 12.78
CA ALA A 13 -13.39 13.94 12.72
C ALA A 13 -13.14 13.42 11.29
N GLU A 14 -14.09 13.66 10.38
CA GLU A 14 -14.00 13.29 8.96
C GLU A 14 -13.00 14.19 8.21
N ASP A 15 -13.13 15.52 8.34
CA ASP A 15 -12.23 16.49 7.70
C ASP A 15 -10.77 16.34 8.18
N VAL A 16 -10.58 16.00 9.47
CA VAL A 16 -9.26 15.71 10.04
C VAL A 16 -8.68 14.41 9.45
N GLY A 17 -9.53 13.43 9.18
CA GLY A 17 -9.11 12.15 8.58
C GLY A 17 -8.53 12.33 7.19
N ASP A 18 -9.15 13.19 6.37
CA ASP A 18 -8.72 13.46 5.00
C ASP A 18 -7.37 14.20 4.97
N LEU A 19 -7.24 15.22 5.82
CA LEU A 19 -6.00 15.97 5.97
C LEU A 19 -4.84 15.05 6.37
N LEU A 20 -5.05 14.23 7.42
CA LEU A 20 -4.00 13.35 7.93
C LEU A 20 -3.57 12.28 6.93
N ILE A 21 -4.47 11.83 6.04
CA ILE A 21 -4.08 10.91 4.95
C ILE A 21 -3.20 11.60 3.93
N GLY A 22 -3.54 12.84 3.56
CA GLY A 22 -2.69 13.64 2.68
C GLY A 22 -1.28 13.79 3.26
N VAL A 23 -1.19 14.13 4.55
CA VAL A 23 0.08 14.26 5.27
C VAL A 23 0.82 12.92 5.33
N ALA A 24 0.16 11.84 5.74
CA ALA A 24 0.78 10.52 5.84
C ALA A 24 1.35 9.99 4.50
N LEU A 25 0.79 10.43 3.37
CA LEU A 25 1.22 9.99 2.04
C LEU A 25 2.26 10.89 1.38
N ARG A 26 2.29 12.19 1.70
CA ARG A 26 3.02 13.18 0.88
C ARG A 26 3.89 14.14 1.67
N ASP A 27 3.82 14.14 3.00
CA ASP A 27 4.69 15.01 3.78
C ASP A 27 6.17 14.62 3.54
N PRO A 28 7.08 15.57 3.30
CA PRO A 28 8.48 15.26 3.06
C PRO A 28 9.17 14.64 4.29
N ASP A 29 8.73 14.98 5.50
CA ASP A 29 9.33 14.50 6.75
C ASP A 29 8.71 13.15 7.15
N GLU A 30 9.57 12.14 7.32
CA GLU A 30 9.16 10.79 7.70
C GLU A 30 8.50 10.74 9.08
N GLU A 31 9.00 11.53 10.04
CA GLU A 31 8.45 11.54 11.39
C GLU A 31 7.05 12.17 11.39
N VAL A 32 6.83 13.18 10.55
CA VAL A 32 5.50 13.78 10.34
C VAL A 32 4.54 12.79 9.67
N ARG A 33 4.99 12.04 8.65
CA ARG A 33 4.18 10.98 8.02
C ARG A 33 3.78 9.90 9.03
N LYS A 34 4.73 9.47 9.86
CA LYS A 34 4.52 8.48 10.93
C LYS A 34 3.52 8.99 11.97
N GLU A 35 3.69 10.20 12.48
CA GLU A 35 2.76 10.80 13.44
C GLU A 35 1.36 10.95 12.84
N ALA A 36 1.23 11.29 11.56
CA ALA A 36 -0.06 11.33 10.88
C ALA A 36 -0.72 9.94 10.78
N ALA A 37 0.03 8.91 10.43
CA ALA A 37 -0.47 7.53 10.41
C ALA A 37 -0.87 7.02 11.81
N LEU A 38 -0.08 7.36 12.84
CA LEU A 38 -0.41 7.05 14.23
C LEU A 38 -1.65 7.83 14.70
N ALA A 39 -1.79 9.09 14.32
CA ALA A 39 -2.98 9.89 14.61
C ALA A 39 -4.23 9.25 13.99
N LEU A 40 -4.18 8.83 12.73
CA LEU A 40 -5.27 8.10 12.06
C LEU A 40 -5.64 6.80 12.79
N ARG A 41 -4.64 6.07 13.32
CA ARG A 41 -4.87 4.89 14.17
C ARG A 41 -5.62 5.26 15.45
N HIS A 42 -5.19 6.32 16.15
CA HIS A 42 -5.85 6.79 17.38
C HIS A 42 -7.27 7.30 17.12
N LEU A 43 -7.49 7.94 15.97
CA LEU A 43 -8.81 8.36 15.50
C LEU A 43 -9.68 7.18 15.06
N ARG A 44 -9.12 5.97 14.95
CA ARG A 44 -9.78 4.79 14.37
C ARG A 44 -10.37 5.12 13.00
N CYS A 45 -9.63 5.88 12.21
CA CYS A 45 -10.06 6.37 10.92
C CYS A 45 -10.06 5.21 9.92
N THR A 46 -11.15 4.45 9.88
CA THR A 46 -11.27 3.23 9.09
C THR A 46 -11.17 3.45 7.59
N TRP A 47 -11.44 4.68 7.13
CA TRP A 47 -11.33 5.04 5.72
C TRP A 47 -9.87 5.13 5.24
N ALA A 48 -8.91 5.38 6.14
CA ALA A 48 -7.49 5.49 5.81
C ALA A 48 -6.93 4.22 5.18
N TYR A 49 -7.43 3.05 5.59
CA TYR A 49 -7.06 1.77 4.97
C TYR A 49 -7.35 1.75 3.48
N ALA A 50 -8.53 2.24 3.06
CA ALA A 50 -8.90 2.23 1.66
C ALA A 50 -7.99 3.13 0.83
N GLU A 51 -7.68 4.32 1.34
CA GLU A 51 -6.82 5.28 0.66
C GLU A 51 -5.36 4.83 0.61
N PHE A 52 -4.82 4.24 1.68
CA PHE A 52 -3.46 3.70 1.67
C PHE A 52 -3.32 2.49 0.75
N ILE A 53 -4.32 1.60 0.70
CA ILE A 53 -4.30 0.46 -0.25
C ILE A 53 -4.36 0.96 -1.69
N LYS A 54 -5.18 1.98 -2.00
CA LYS A 54 -5.19 2.57 -3.34
C LYS A 54 -3.85 3.23 -3.67
N ALA A 55 -3.28 4.01 -2.75
CA ALA A 55 -2.00 4.67 -2.95
C ALA A 55 -0.88 3.65 -3.21
N LEU A 56 -0.84 2.55 -2.47
CA LEU A 56 0.13 1.46 -2.63
C LEU A 56 0.15 0.87 -4.04
N PHE A 57 -1.01 0.73 -4.69
CA PHE A 57 -1.10 0.06 -6.00
C PHE A 57 -1.17 1.01 -7.20
N TYR A 58 -1.69 2.23 -7.03
CA TYR A 58 -2.00 3.13 -8.15
C TYR A 58 -1.22 4.43 -8.17
N HIS A 59 -0.56 4.80 -7.07
CA HIS A 59 0.16 6.06 -7.09
C HIS A 59 1.39 5.93 -8.00
N ARG A 60 1.55 6.91 -8.89
CA ARG A 60 2.63 6.94 -9.89
C ARG A 60 4.00 7.08 -9.21
N GLU A 61 4.05 7.92 -8.18
CA GLU A 61 5.25 8.22 -7.43
C GLU A 61 5.61 7.09 -6.46
N GLU A 62 6.87 6.66 -6.46
CA GLU A 62 7.38 5.58 -5.61
C GLU A 62 7.38 5.97 -4.13
N SER A 63 7.82 7.18 -3.82
CA SER A 63 7.80 7.76 -2.48
C SER A 63 6.43 7.63 -1.80
N VAL A 64 5.34 7.86 -2.54
CA VAL A 64 3.98 7.77 -2.02
C VAL A 64 3.53 6.32 -1.84
N ARG A 65 3.99 5.38 -2.69
CA ARG A 65 3.73 3.94 -2.49
C ARG A 65 4.46 3.41 -1.25
N ASP A 66 5.68 3.89 -1.02
CA ASP A 66 6.48 3.56 0.15
C ASP A 66 5.82 4.13 1.42
N ALA A 67 5.46 5.41 1.40
CA ALA A 67 4.70 6.04 2.48
C ALA A 67 3.38 5.31 2.78
N ALA A 68 2.67 4.84 1.76
CA ALA A 68 1.46 4.03 1.95
C ALA A 68 1.75 2.69 2.64
N SER A 69 2.88 2.06 2.31
CA SER A 69 3.33 0.81 2.95
C SER A 69 3.64 1.04 4.43
N ASP A 70 4.36 2.11 4.74
CA ASP A 70 4.70 2.49 6.11
C ASP A 70 3.45 2.86 6.92
N ALA A 71 2.55 3.66 6.35
CA ALA A 71 1.30 4.03 6.99
C ALA A 71 0.44 2.79 7.34
N LEU A 72 0.33 1.83 6.41
CA LEU A 72 -0.30 0.53 6.69
C LEU A 72 0.44 -0.26 7.79
N GLY A 73 1.77 -0.18 7.81
CA GLY A 73 2.66 -0.70 8.86
C GLY A 73 2.37 -0.11 10.24
N TYR A 74 2.19 1.21 10.33
CA TYR A 74 1.95 1.95 11.57
C TYR A 74 0.53 1.79 12.10
N LEU A 75 -0.44 1.58 11.21
CA LEU A 75 -1.81 1.25 11.60
C LEU A 75 -1.87 -0.06 12.41
N ARG A 76 -0.96 -1.01 12.15
CA ARG A 76 -0.80 -2.30 12.87
C ARG A 76 -2.10 -3.09 13.02
N ASP A 77 -2.79 -3.30 11.91
CA ASP A 77 -4.06 -4.03 11.87
C ASP A 77 -3.98 -5.20 10.87
N SER A 78 -4.75 -6.24 11.11
CA SER A 78 -4.80 -7.44 10.25
C SER A 78 -5.23 -7.12 8.82
N TYR A 79 -6.06 -6.09 8.65
CA TYR A 79 -6.51 -5.61 7.34
C TYR A 79 -5.36 -5.10 6.46
N ALA A 80 -4.22 -4.70 7.04
CA ALA A 80 -3.05 -4.25 6.30
C ALA A 80 -2.21 -5.41 5.73
N ILE A 81 -2.31 -6.62 6.29
CA ILE A 81 -1.41 -7.73 5.96
C ILE A 81 -1.61 -8.22 4.53
N GLU A 82 -2.84 -8.53 4.10
CA GLU A 82 -3.09 -8.99 2.72
C GLU A 82 -2.67 -7.98 1.64
N PRO A 83 -2.99 -6.68 1.75
CA PRO A 83 -2.48 -5.65 0.86
C PRO A 83 -0.95 -5.58 0.83
N LEU A 84 -0.28 -5.59 1.99
CA LEU A 84 1.18 -5.52 2.05
C LEU A 84 1.85 -6.75 1.42
N ILE A 85 1.31 -7.96 1.63
CA ILE A 85 1.80 -9.18 0.96
C ILE A 85 1.63 -9.07 -0.56
N ALA A 86 0.53 -8.48 -1.03
CA ALA A 86 0.35 -8.22 -2.45
C ALA A 86 1.34 -7.16 -2.97
N GLY A 87 1.69 -6.17 -2.15
CA GLY A 87 2.67 -5.09 -2.42
C GLY A 87 4.14 -5.49 -2.38
N LEU A 88 4.53 -6.61 -1.74
CA LEU A 88 5.94 -7.06 -1.59
C LEU A 88 6.76 -7.09 -2.89
N CYS A 89 6.11 -7.43 -4.00
CA CYS A 89 6.69 -7.29 -5.34
C CYS A 89 5.68 -6.49 -6.13
N VAL A 90 5.92 -5.18 -6.28
CA VAL A 90 5.06 -4.36 -7.11
C VAL A 90 5.37 -4.76 -8.54
N LYS A 91 4.38 -5.39 -9.20
CA LYS A 91 4.44 -5.61 -10.65
C LYS A 91 4.32 -4.22 -11.27
N VAL A 92 5.44 -3.64 -11.68
CA VAL A 92 5.39 -2.51 -12.61
C VAL A 92 4.82 -3.08 -13.91
N GLY A 93 3.73 -2.50 -14.40
CA GLY A 93 3.16 -2.89 -15.69
C GLY A 93 4.26 -2.83 -16.75
N THR A 94 4.61 -4.00 -17.30
CA THR A 94 5.48 -4.24 -18.46
C THR A 94 6.65 -3.26 -18.66
N GLY A 95 7.83 -3.70 -18.23
CA GLY A 95 9.11 -3.45 -18.90
C GLY A 95 9.50 -2.00 -19.15
N ARG A 96 10.25 -1.41 -18.21
CA ARG A 96 11.13 -0.29 -18.53
C ARG A 96 12.51 -0.48 -17.90
N ALA A 97 13.50 -0.67 -18.76
CA ALA A 97 14.76 0.03 -18.55
C ALA A 97 14.44 1.54 -18.44
N PRO A 98 15.16 2.31 -17.60
CA PRO A 98 14.93 3.74 -17.49
C PRO A 98 14.92 4.38 -18.88
N SER A 99 14.08 5.40 -19.07
CA SER A 99 13.71 6.04 -20.35
C SER A 99 14.88 6.53 -21.22
N ASN A 100 16.11 6.43 -20.72
CA ASN A 100 17.35 6.71 -21.42
C ASN A 100 17.91 5.50 -22.23
N LEU A 101 17.36 4.28 -22.12
CA LEU A 101 17.92 3.07 -22.76
C LEU A 101 17.06 2.40 -23.84
N ARG A 102 15.78 2.78 -24.00
CA ARG A 102 14.88 2.20 -25.01
C ARG A 102 14.14 3.29 -25.77
N MET A 103 14.35 3.38 -27.08
CA MET A 103 13.58 4.26 -27.96
C MET A 103 12.23 3.60 -28.26
N PHE A 104 11.17 4.08 -27.59
CA PHE A 104 9.78 3.72 -27.87
C PHE A 104 9.09 4.86 -28.62
N SER A 105 8.50 4.54 -29.77
CA SER A 105 7.66 5.45 -30.53
C SER A 105 6.24 4.87 -30.59
N GLY A 106 5.33 5.42 -29.80
CA GLY A 106 3.95 4.97 -29.71
C GLY A 106 3.18 5.56 -28.54
N THR A 107 2.00 5.03 -28.30
CA THR A 107 1.15 5.42 -27.17
C THR A 107 1.25 4.36 -26.08
N ILE A 108 1.35 4.80 -24.83
CA ILE A 108 1.21 3.92 -23.66
C ILE A 108 -0.15 4.20 -23.05
N THR A 109 -1.02 3.21 -23.10
CA THR A 109 -2.36 3.29 -22.50
C THR A 109 -2.41 2.42 -21.26
N SER A 110 -3.20 2.82 -20.27
CA SER A 110 -3.44 1.99 -19.08
C SER A 110 -4.77 1.25 -19.27
N ARG A 111 -4.78 -0.07 -19.13
CA ARG A 111 -5.98 -0.90 -19.27
C ARG A 111 -6.24 -1.67 -17.97
N VAL A 112 -7.48 -1.61 -17.49
CA VAL A 112 -7.94 -2.47 -16.40
C VAL A 112 -8.17 -3.88 -16.95
N VAL A 113 -7.49 -4.88 -16.40
CA VAL A 113 -7.58 -6.30 -16.79
C VAL A 113 -8.32 -7.16 -15.76
N GLY A 114 -8.66 -6.60 -14.60
CA GLY A 114 -9.42 -7.30 -13.58
C GLY A 114 -9.60 -6.46 -12.33
N TRP A 115 -10.16 -7.06 -11.28
CA TRP A 115 -10.35 -6.41 -9.98
C TRP A 115 -9.92 -7.36 -8.88
N LYS A 116 -9.20 -6.83 -7.89
CA LYS A 116 -8.87 -7.55 -6.66
C LYS A 116 -9.66 -6.96 -5.51
N GLU A 117 -10.34 -7.80 -4.75
CA GLU A 117 -11.04 -7.38 -3.53
C GLU A 117 -10.08 -7.44 -2.33
N TYR A 118 -10.11 -6.39 -1.50
CA TYR A 118 -9.43 -6.35 -0.21
C TYR A 118 -10.45 -6.06 0.89
N ILE A 119 -10.27 -6.71 2.03
CA ILE A 119 -11.14 -6.54 3.20
C ILE A 119 -10.56 -5.39 4.03
N THR A 120 -11.39 -4.42 4.39
CA THR A 120 -11.06 -3.27 5.25
C THR A 120 -12.06 -3.19 6.42
N PRO A 121 -11.79 -2.40 7.47
CA PRO A 121 -12.73 -2.25 8.58
C PRO A 121 -14.12 -1.71 8.17
N ARG A 122 -14.20 -0.96 7.06
CA ARG A 122 -15.45 -0.38 6.53
C ARG A 122 -16.16 -1.28 5.51
N GLY A 123 -15.59 -2.43 5.17
CA GLY A 123 -16.15 -3.36 4.18
C GLY A 123 -15.12 -3.81 3.16
N LYS A 124 -15.58 -4.24 1.98
CA LYS A 124 -14.70 -4.69 0.91
C LYS A 124 -14.42 -3.54 -0.04
N ILE A 125 -13.15 -3.34 -0.38
CA ILE A 125 -12.74 -2.42 -1.44
C ILE A 125 -12.33 -3.22 -2.67
N ARG A 126 -12.63 -2.70 -3.87
CA ARG A 126 -12.19 -3.27 -5.14
C ARG A 126 -11.09 -2.40 -5.73
N VAL A 127 -9.99 -3.04 -6.07
CA VAL A 127 -8.73 -2.42 -6.49
C VAL A 127 -8.48 -2.97 -7.91
N PRO A 128 -8.62 -2.14 -8.98
CA PRO A 128 -8.51 -2.57 -10.37
C PRO A 128 -7.09 -3.04 -10.74
N ILE A 129 -6.92 -4.25 -11.25
CA ILE A 129 -5.63 -4.68 -11.79
C ILE A 129 -5.40 -3.93 -13.10
N VAL A 130 -4.47 -2.96 -13.10
CA VAL A 130 -4.11 -2.16 -14.27
C VAL A 130 -2.83 -2.71 -14.90
N VAL A 131 -2.81 -2.81 -16.23
CA VAL A 131 -1.61 -3.05 -17.03
C VAL A 131 -1.39 -1.88 -17.97
N GLN A 132 -0.13 -1.54 -18.22
CA GLN A 132 0.21 -0.62 -19.29
C GLN A 132 0.31 -1.42 -20.59
N VAL A 133 -0.36 -0.93 -21.62
CA VAL A 133 -0.33 -1.50 -22.97
C VAL A 133 0.37 -0.49 -23.85
N GLU A 134 1.52 -0.87 -24.35
CA GLU A 134 2.27 -0.10 -25.33
C GLU A 134 1.75 -0.44 -26.73
N SER A 135 1.40 0.58 -27.51
CA SER A 135 0.99 0.44 -28.90
C SER A 135 1.89 1.31 -29.76
N GLY A 136 2.86 0.69 -30.43
CA GLY A 136 3.84 1.36 -31.27
C GLY A 136 5.10 0.54 -31.53
N ALA A 137 6.09 1.15 -32.17
CA ALA A 137 7.35 0.52 -32.50
C ALA A 137 8.37 0.73 -31.36
N SER A 138 9.02 -0.36 -30.96
CA SER A 138 10.15 -0.34 -30.02
C SER A 138 11.40 -0.84 -30.73
N LEU A 139 12.48 -0.06 -30.71
CA LEU A 139 13.79 -0.52 -31.19
C LEU A 139 14.59 -1.05 -29.98
N GLY A 140 15.03 -2.31 -30.09
CA GLY A 140 15.82 -3.01 -29.06
C GLY A 140 14.97 -3.60 -27.93
N SER A 141 14.54 -4.86 -28.09
CA SER A 141 14.21 -5.78 -26.98
C SER A 141 13.68 -7.10 -27.56
N SER A 142 14.50 -8.16 -27.52
CA SER A 142 13.98 -9.54 -27.42
C SER A 142 13.58 -9.78 -25.96
N ASP A 143 12.30 -10.04 -25.72
CA ASP A 143 11.74 -10.51 -24.44
C ASP A 143 12.11 -9.71 -23.19
N SER A 144 11.38 -8.61 -22.95
CA SER A 144 11.38 -7.95 -21.64
C SER A 144 10.42 -8.68 -20.70
N ALA A 145 10.95 -9.60 -19.89
CA ALA A 145 10.23 -10.15 -18.73
C ALA A 145 9.73 -9.02 -17.81
N PRO A 146 8.59 -9.17 -17.11
CA PRO A 146 8.12 -8.15 -16.19
C PRO A 146 9.16 -7.90 -15.08
N THR A 147 9.70 -6.67 -15.02
CA THR A 147 10.55 -6.24 -13.91
C THR A 147 9.69 -6.10 -12.65
N TYR A 148 9.93 -6.97 -11.68
CA TYR A 148 9.36 -6.81 -10.34
C TYR A 148 10.32 -5.94 -9.54
N ILE A 149 9.83 -4.83 -9.00
CA ILE A 149 10.56 -4.08 -7.98
C ILE A 149 10.14 -4.66 -6.63
N GLU A 150 11.13 -5.10 -5.87
CA GLU A 150 10.96 -5.53 -4.49
C GLU A 150 10.64 -4.31 -3.64
N ASN A 151 9.45 -4.28 -3.04
CA ASN A 151 9.06 -3.16 -2.17
C ASN A 151 9.59 -3.43 -0.76
N GLY A 152 10.77 -2.86 -0.46
CA GLY A 152 11.45 -3.01 0.82
C GLY A 152 10.61 -2.51 2.00
N GLN A 153 9.82 -1.45 1.79
CA GLN A 153 8.99 -0.81 2.79
C GLN A 153 7.76 -1.66 3.11
N ALA A 154 7.15 -2.30 2.12
CA ALA A 154 6.10 -3.29 2.35
C ALA A 154 6.63 -4.49 3.15
N LEU A 155 7.87 -4.92 2.89
CA LEU A 155 8.53 -5.96 3.70
C LEU A 155 8.81 -5.48 5.12
N HIS A 156 9.32 -4.25 5.29
CA HIS A 156 9.56 -3.65 6.60
C HIS A 156 8.28 -3.54 7.42
N ALA A 157 7.19 -3.04 6.82
CA ALA A 157 5.87 -2.97 7.43
C ALA A 157 5.35 -4.35 7.84
N LEU A 158 5.51 -5.37 6.99
CA LEU A 158 5.12 -6.74 7.34
C LEU A 158 5.92 -7.30 8.51
N LYS A 159 7.24 -7.10 8.54
CA LYS A 159 8.08 -7.47 9.69
C LYS A 159 7.63 -6.76 10.96
N HIS A 160 7.35 -5.46 10.86
CA HIS A 160 6.95 -4.63 11.99
C HIS A 160 5.57 -5.02 12.55
N ILE A 161 4.65 -5.48 11.70
CA ILE A 161 3.31 -5.95 12.11
C ILE A 161 3.38 -7.37 12.67
N THR A 162 4.02 -8.29 11.96
CA THR A 162 3.91 -9.73 12.19
C THR A 162 5.03 -10.33 13.04
N GLY A 163 6.16 -9.63 13.14
CA GLY A 163 7.36 -10.11 13.83
C GLY A 163 8.11 -11.24 13.11
N VAL A 164 7.61 -11.69 11.94
CA VAL A 164 8.24 -12.74 11.13
C VAL A 164 8.81 -12.17 9.85
N ASN A 165 9.74 -12.89 9.23
CA ASN A 165 10.38 -12.49 7.99
C ASN A 165 10.48 -13.66 7.01
N PHE A 166 9.73 -13.59 5.91
CA PHE A 166 9.87 -14.51 4.78
C PHE A 166 10.47 -13.85 3.54
N TRP A 167 11.14 -12.71 3.72
CA TRP A 167 11.68 -11.89 2.64
C TRP A 167 10.58 -11.55 1.61
N PHE A 168 10.90 -11.51 0.32
CA PHE A 168 9.93 -11.21 -0.74
C PHE A 168 9.12 -12.44 -1.20
N GLU A 169 9.17 -13.56 -0.47
CA GLU A 169 8.46 -14.79 -0.83
C GLU A 169 6.95 -14.72 -0.51
N LYS A 170 6.17 -14.19 -1.46
CA LYS A 170 4.71 -14.02 -1.32
C LYS A 170 3.99 -15.30 -0.93
N ASP A 171 4.38 -16.46 -1.43
CA ASP A 171 3.69 -17.71 -1.15
C ASP A 171 3.88 -18.17 0.30
N LYS A 172 5.08 -17.99 0.86
CA LYS A 172 5.34 -18.25 2.28
C LYS A 172 4.52 -17.32 3.16
N TRP A 173 4.51 -16.03 2.84
CA TRP A 173 3.67 -15.04 3.53
C TRP A 173 2.18 -15.40 3.48
N ARG A 174 1.65 -15.80 2.31
CA ARG A 174 0.24 -16.22 2.16
C ARG A 174 -0.10 -17.46 2.97
N LYS A 175 0.76 -18.48 2.92
CA LYS A 175 0.58 -19.72 3.70
C LYS A 175 0.59 -19.43 5.19
N TRP A 176 1.56 -18.64 5.66
CA TRP A 176 1.65 -18.23 7.06
C TRP A 176 0.41 -17.44 7.49
N TRP A 177 -0.03 -16.46 6.68
CA TRP A 177 -1.21 -15.65 6.98
C TRP A 177 -2.48 -16.50 7.07
N ALA A 178 -2.68 -17.41 6.12
CA ALA A 178 -3.83 -18.32 6.13
C ALA A 178 -3.91 -19.18 7.41
N GLN A 179 -2.77 -19.55 8.00
CA GLN A 179 -2.71 -20.35 9.22
C GLN A 179 -2.85 -19.52 10.51
N ASN A 180 -2.48 -18.23 10.47
CA ASN A 180 -2.36 -17.40 11.67
C ASN A 180 -3.43 -16.30 11.75
N ARG A 181 -4.17 -16.01 10.69
CA ARG A 181 -5.15 -14.92 10.60
C ARG A 181 -6.10 -14.87 11.79
N ASP A 182 -6.76 -15.98 12.13
CA ASP A 182 -7.77 -16.00 13.20
C ASP A 182 -7.16 -15.71 14.58
N LYS A 183 -5.94 -16.21 14.82
CA LYS A 183 -5.20 -15.94 16.06
C LYS A 183 -4.71 -14.50 16.10
N PHE A 184 -4.25 -13.98 14.96
CA PHE A 184 -3.76 -12.63 14.81
C PHE A 184 -4.87 -11.59 15.02
N ASP A 185 -6.06 -11.84 14.46
CA ASP A 185 -7.25 -11.03 14.69
C ASP A 185 -7.66 -11.00 16.17
N ARG A 186 -7.60 -12.14 16.86
CA ARG A 186 -7.87 -12.23 18.30
C ARG A 186 -6.81 -11.50 19.14
N PHE A 187 -5.55 -11.59 18.75
CA PHE A 187 -4.44 -10.95 19.45
C PHE A 187 -4.47 -9.43 19.30
N MET A 188 -4.69 -8.93 18.08
CA MET A 188 -4.70 -7.49 17.78
C MET A 188 -6.03 -6.81 18.09
N ASN A 189 -7.14 -7.55 18.07
CA ASN A 189 -8.46 -7.00 18.33
C ASN A 189 -9.28 -7.86 19.32
N PRO A 190 -8.88 -7.90 20.61
CA PRO A 190 -9.50 -8.76 21.62
C PRO A 190 -10.98 -8.45 21.91
N LYS A 191 -11.49 -7.30 21.42
CA LYS A 191 -12.89 -6.87 21.59
C LYS A 191 -13.84 -7.38 20.48
N LYS A 192 -13.34 -8.03 19.42
CA LYS A 192 -14.16 -8.66 18.36
C LYS A 192 -14.78 -10.02 18.76
N ARG A 193 -15.12 -10.20 20.05
CA ARG A 193 -15.84 -11.39 20.54
C ARG A 193 -17.35 -11.22 20.36
#